data_AF-A0A7Y3KQ46-F1
#
_entry.id   AF-A0A7Y3KQ46-F1
#
_cell.length_a   1.000
_cell.length_b   1.000
_cell.length_c   1.000
_cell.angle_alpha   90.00
_cell.angle_beta   90.00
_cell.angle_gamma   90.00
#
_symmetry.space_group_name_H-M   'P 1'
#
loop_
_entity.id
_entity.type
_entity.pdbx_description
1 polymer ?
#
loop_
_entity_poly.entity_id
_entity_poly.type
_entity_poly.pdbx_seq_one_letter_code
_entity_poly.pdbx_strand_id
1 'polypeptide(L)' 'MAELRKARVAVVMGGKSAEREISIASGTPVARTLATLGYDVQSIDYDERFIDAIR' A
#
# COMPACT_ATOMS: atom_id res chain seq x y z
N MET A 1 20.86 -7.21 -14.52
CA MET A 1 19.79 -6.91 -13.55
C MET A 1 18.49 -7.29 -14.22
N ALA A 2 17.74 -8.27 -13.67
CA ALA A 2 16.46 -8.65 -14.26
C ALA A 2 15.62 -7.39 -14.44
N GLU A 3 15.22 -7.13 -15.68
CA GLU A 3 14.25 -6.09 -16.00
C GLU A 3 13.03 -6.41 -15.12
N LEU A 4 12.87 -5.67 -14.02
CA LEU A 4 11.72 -5.74 -13.14
C LEU A 4 10.55 -5.33 -14.01
N ARG A 5 10.00 -6.29 -14.77
CA ARG A 5 8.74 -6.16 -15.52
C ARG A 5 7.81 -5.41 -14.61
N LYS A 6 7.46 -4.17 -14.97
CA LYS A 6 6.67 -3.21 -14.18
C LYS A 6 5.72 -3.93 -13.22
N ALA A 7 6.23 -4.28 -12.05
CA ALA A 7 5.53 -5.22 -11.20
C ALA A 7 4.33 -4.46 -10.63
N ARG A 8 3.19 -5.13 -10.54
CA ARG A 8 2.05 -4.56 -9.84
C ARG A 8 2.34 -4.62 -8.34
N VAL A 9 2.36 -3.47 -7.68
CA VAL A 9 2.73 -3.31 -6.27
C VAL A 9 1.53 -2.80 -5.49
N ALA A 10 1.14 -3.53 -4.44
CA ALA A 10 0.19 -3.06 -3.45
C ALA A 10 0.95 -2.41 -2.27
N VAL A 11 0.60 -1.18 -1.92
CA VAL A 11 1.08 -0.52 -0.69
C VAL A 11 -0.02 -0.59 0.35
N VAL A 12 0.17 -1.47 1.31
CA VAL A 12 -0.78 -1.70 2.40
C VAL A 12 -0.53 -0.71 3.53
N MET A 13 -1.57 -0.01 3.95
CA MET A 13 -1.52 1.02 4.99
C MET A 13 -2.83 1.04 5.79
N GLY A 14 -2.85 1.77 6.90
CA GLY A 14 -4.03 1.85 7.78
C GLY A 14 -4.04 0.72 8.81
N GLY A 15 -5.12 -0.06 8.83
CA GLY A 15 -5.35 -1.10 9.84
C GLY A 15 -6.10 -0.62 11.08
N LYS A 16 -6.07 -1.45 12.13
CA LYS A 16 -6.91 -1.34 13.35
C LYS A 16 -6.19 -0.85 14.60
N SER A 17 -4.90 -0.55 14.52
CA SER A 17 -4.15 -0.04 15.68
C SER A 17 -4.44 1.44 15.92
N ALA A 18 -4.08 1.94 17.10
CA ALA A 18 -4.06 3.38 17.38
C ALA A 18 -3.12 4.17 16.45
N GLU A 19 -2.25 3.49 15.70
CA GLU A 19 -1.30 4.06 14.76
C GLU A 19 -1.84 4.07 13.31
N ARG A 20 -3.13 3.83 13.10
CA ARG A 20 -3.76 3.84 11.76
C ARG A 20 -3.37 5.06 10.92
N GLU A 21 -3.50 6.26 11.49
CA GLU A 21 -3.15 7.51 10.81
C GLU A 21 -1.64 7.60 10.51
N ILE A 22 -0.79 7.06 11.40
CA ILE A 22 0.66 6.97 11.18
C ILE A 22 0.96 6.02 10.01
N SER A 23 0.26 4.89 9.92
CA SER A 23 0.40 3.93 8.83
C SER A 23 -0.01 4.54 7.49
N ILE A 24 -1.12 5.30 7.45
CA ILE A 24 -1.57 6.03 6.24
C ILE A 24 -0.55 7.11 5.86
N ALA A 25 -0.11 7.90 6.84
CA ALA A 25 0.84 9.00 6.63
C ALA A 25 2.19 8.50 6.10
N SER A 26 2.67 7.35 6.56
CA SER A 26 3.92 6.74 6.09
C SER A 26 3.76 5.97 4.78
N GLY A 27 2.63 5.31 4.55
CA GLY A 27 2.35 4.57 3.31
C GLY A 27 2.11 5.46 2.09
N THR A 28 1.51 6.64 2.28
CA THR A 28 1.21 7.60 1.20
C THR A 28 2.45 8.02 0.39
N PRO A 29 3.55 8.51 1.00
CA PRO A 29 4.76 8.88 0.27
C PRO A 29 5.46 7.68 -0.38
N VAL A 30 5.36 6.48 0.19
CA VAL A 30 5.88 5.24 -0.40
C VAL A 30 5.15 4.93 -1.72
N ALA A 31 3.81 4.91 -1.70
CA ALA A 31 2.99 4.66 -2.89
C ALA A 31 3.27 5.69 -3.99
N ARG A 32 3.36 6.98 -3.63
CA ARG A 32 3.69 8.05 -4.56
C ARG A 32 5.07 7.84 -5.20
N THR A 33 6.08 7.51 -4.40
CA THR A 33 7.45 7.32 -4.90
C THR A 33 7.51 6.15 -5.88
N LEU A 34 6.91 5.01 -5.53
CA LEU A 34 6.83 3.86 -6.43
C LEU A 34 6.11 4.20 -7.74
N ALA A 35 5.02 4.97 -7.69
CA ALA A 35 4.34 5.42 -8.89
C ALA A 35 5.25 6.32 -9.76
N THR A 36 6.01 7.24 -9.16
CA THR A 36 6.97 8.09 -9.91
C THR A 36 8.12 7.31 -10.54
N LEU A 37 8.47 6.15 -9.98
CA LEU A 37 9.47 5.23 -10.54
C LEU A 37 8.91 4.35 -11.67
N GLY A 38 7.61 4.48 -11.99
CA GLY A 38 6.98 3.79 -13.12
C GLY A 38 6.41 2.41 -12.81
N TYR A 39 6.24 2.07 -11.53
CA TYR A 39 5.52 0.86 -11.11
C TYR A 39 4.00 1.06 -11.23
N ASP A 40 3.27 -0.03 -11.45
CA ASP A 40 1.80 -0.07 -11.33
C ASP A 40 1.45 -0.22 -9.85
N VAL A 41 1.04 0.86 -9.19
CA VAL A 41 0.91 0.93 -7.73
C VAL A 41 -0.54 1.13 -7.32
N GLN A 42 -0.99 0.34 -6.34
CA GLN A 42 -2.29 0.50 -5.70
C GLN A 42 -2.12 0.64 -4.18
N SER A 43 -2.59 1.74 -3.61
CA SER A 43 -2.67 1.89 -2.15
C SER A 43 -3.90 1.16 -1.62
N ILE A 44 -3.73 0.37 -0.58
CA ILE A 44 -4.79 -0.36 0.10
C ILE A 44 -4.82 0.14 1.55
N ASP A 45 -5.77 1.03 1.82
CA ASP A 45 -6.19 1.29 3.19
C ASP A 45 -7.14 0.17 3.60
N TYR A 46 -6.65 -0.72 4.46
CA TYR A 46 -7.48 -1.79 4.99
C TYR A 46 -8.07 -1.37 6.34
N ASP A 47 -9.34 -1.69 6.54
CA ASP A 47 -10.02 -1.63 7.82
C ASP A 47 -10.36 -3.05 8.29
N GLU A 48 -11.01 -3.17 9.46
CA GLU A 48 -11.44 -4.48 9.98
C GLU A 48 -12.36 -5.22 9.00
N ARG A 49 -13.23 -4.49 8.29
CA ARG A 49 -14.20 -5.07 7.36
C ARG A 49 -13.52 -5.72 6.16
N PHE A 50 -12.42 -5.15 5.68
CA PHE A 50 -11.65 -5.73 4.59
C PHE A 50 -11.01 -7.07 4.97
N ILE A 51 -10.41 -7.16 6.17
CA ILE A 51 -9.74 -8.39 6.63
C ILE A 51 -10.75 -9.51 6.91
N ASP A 52 -11.91 -9.17 7.50
CA ASP A 52 -12.96 -10.14 7.75
C ASP A 52 -13.60 -10.66 6.45
N ALA A 53 -13.67 -9.84 5.39
CA ALA A 53 -14.23 -10.23 4.10
C ALA A 53 -13.33 -11.20 3.29
N ILE A 54 -12.05 -11.36 3.66
CA ILE A 54 -11.08 -12.21 2.94
C ILE A 54 -10.59 -13.42 3.77
N ARG A 55 -11.08 -13.58 4.99
CA ARG A 55 -10.87 -14.77 5.83
C ARG A 55 -11.81 -15.90 5.43
#